data_AF-A0A2S8PW58-F1
#
_entry.id   AF-A0A2S8PW58-F1
#
_cell.length_a   1.000
_cell.length_b   1.000
_cell.length_c   1.000
_cell.angle_alpha   90.00
_cell.angle_beta   90.00
_cell.angle_gamma   90.00
#
_symmetry.space_group_name_H-M   'P 1'
#
loop_
_entity.id
_entity.type
_entity.pdbx_description
1 polymer ?
#
loop_
_entity_poly.entity_id
_entity_poly.type
_entity_poly.pdbx_seq_one_letter_code
_entity_poly.pdbx_strand_id
1 'polypeptide(L)'
;MEKNNDLSNSEINTGNTNDKVEGLSAEDLKKRFKAGSIPLQTDYEHLIDIADIGRKAIGQAPKQNGPGTGLKLNGDGTLNLKIGTIANNGFSPLMLQDDILSVDLGSGLINKDNGISVGQGNGIVVNTDNVTVKAANGINVDGKGVSVKEGNGISVSGNGVEVKAKDKGSISVEPDGIAVKCWDGGGIVVTDNTGLYLKLEGGNSSNAWSGVSGLSLSTKGVKVKEGNGIKVDSNGVSVNVEAIASALANLIIPAGTIVPFYSNGSVPNGWVLCDGRNGTPNLNGESEKGEAGWGINLIAGRNQGGNDFWHLGHGQHLRANVYFMRYIMKK
;
A
#
# COMPACT_ATOMS: atom_id res chain seq x y z
N MET A 1 97.12 16.73 -56.02
CA MET A 1 97.08 17.88 -56.93
C MET A 1 95.65 18.03 -57.41
N GLU A 2 95.04 19.15 -57.06
CA GLU A 2 93.71 19.57 -57.53
C GLU A 2 93.69 19.79 -59.05
N LYS A 3 92.51 19.62 -59.66
CA LYS A 3 91.87 20.69 -60.41
C LYS A 3 90.39 20.39 -60.67
N ASN A 4 89.55 21.20 -60.05
CA ASN A 4 88.18 21.47 -60.49
C ASN A 4 88.21 22.22 -61.82
N ASN A 5 87.19 22.02 -62.65
CA ASN A 5 86.69 23.06 -63.54
C ASN A 5 85.18 22.91 -63.68
N ASP A 6 84.50 23.93 -63.16
CA ASP A 6 83.08 24.23 -63.32
C ASP A 6 82.86 25.10 -64.58
N LEU A 7 81.57 25.32 -64.88
CA LEU A 7 80.94 26.24 -65.85
C LEU A 7 80.58 25.62 -67.21
N SER A 8 79.45 25.89 -67.87
CA SER A 8 78.05 26.28 -67.56
C SER A 8 77.46 26.75 -68.90
N ASN A 9 76.16 26.51 -69.12
CA ASN A 9 75.25 27.24 -70.05
C ASN A 9 75.55 27.22 -71.57
N SER A 10 74.60 27.24 -72.50
CA SER A 10 73.16 27.51 -72.50
C SER A 10 72.57 27.09 -73.85
N GLU A 11 71.37 26.48 -73.81
CA GLU A 11 70.14 26.72 -74.63
C GLU A 11 70.25 26.72 -76.19
N ILE A 12 69.29 26.34 -77.03
CA ILE A 12 67.83 26.51 -77.08
C ILE A 12 67.30 25.52 -78.16
N ASN A 13 66.18 24.83 -77.93
CA ASN A 13 64.99 24.98 -78.80
C ASN A 13 63.77 24.19 -78.30
N THR A 14 62.80 24.98 -77.84
CA THR A 14 61.41 24.65 -77.62
C THR A 14 60.71 24.40 -78.96
N GLY A 15 60.33 23.14 -79.19
CA GLY A 15 59.34 22.74 -80.19
C GLY A 15 58.04 22.36 -79.48
N ASN A 16 57.07 23.24 -79.59
CA ASN A 16 55.73 23.16 -79.05
C ASN A 16 54.95 22.00 -79.70
N THR A 17 54.60 20.94 -78.97
CA THR A 17 53.31 20.26 -79.20
C THR A 17 52.53 20.21 -77.89
N ASN A 18 51.57 21.12 -77.80
CA ASN A 18 50.28 20.85 -77.17
C ASN A 18 49.61 19.64 -77.84
N ASP A 19 50.21 18.47 -77.76
CA ASP A 19 49.47 17.24 -78.00
C ASP A 19 48.77 16.95 -76.69
N LYS A 20 47.51 17.41 -76.64
CA LYS A 20 46.49 16.63 -75.95
C LYS A 20 46.81 15.17 -76.23
N VAL A 21 47.02 14.39 -75.18
CA VAL A 21 46.90 12.94 -75.25
C VAL A 21 45.46 12.67 -75.70
N GLU A 22 45.21 12.74 -77.01
CA GLU A 22 44.09 12.04 -77.61
C GLU A 22 44.46 10.57 -77.47
N GLY A 23 44.01 10.00 -76.35
CA GLY A 23 44.38 8.66 -75.93
C GLY A 23 44.07 7.67 -77.05
N LEU A 24 45.12 7.03 -77.55
CA LEU A 24 45.00 5.86 -78.42
C LEU A 24 44.06 4.87 -77.74
N SER A 25 42.90 4.62 -78.35
CA SER A 25 41.91 3.73 -77.76
C SER A 25 42.41 2.28 -77.79
N ALA A 26 41.81 1.42 -76.95
CA ALA A 26 42.08 -0.01 -77.02
C ALA A 26 41.86 -0.58 -78.43
N GLU A 27 40.90 -0.05 -79.19
CA GLU A 27 40.61 -0.46 -80.57
C GLU A 27 41.70 -0.01 -81.56
N ASP A 28 42.29 1.17 -81.34
CA ASP A 28 43.38 1.65 -82.18
C ASP A 28 44.66 0.86 -81.94
N LEU A 29 44.93 0.49 -80.68
CA LEU A 29 46.02 -0.45 -80.37
C LEU A 29 45.75 -1.82 -81.01
N LYS A 30 44.55 -2.38 -80.92
CA LYS A 30 44.22 -3.64 -81.61
C LYS A 30 44.49 -3.61 -83.12
N LYS A 31 44.23 -2.48 -83.79
CA LYS A 31 44.54 -2.31 -85.23
C LYS A 31 46.03 -2.26 -85.54
N ARG A 32 46.84 -1.73 -84.62
CA ARG A 32 48.31 -1.64 -84.74
C ARG A 32 48.99 -2.96 -84.37
N PHE A 33 48.43 -3.70 -83.41
CA PHE A 33 48.85 -5.04 -82.99
C PHE A 33 48.13 -6.16 -83.78
N LYS A 34 48.10 -6.07 -85.11
CA LYS A 34 47.55 -7.12 -86.00
C LYS A 34 48.64 -7.93 -86.70
N ALA A 35 48.31 -9.14 -87.15
CA ALA A 35 49.21 -10.00 -87.91
C ALA A 35 49.82 -9.26 -89.12
N GLY A 36 51.13 -9.38 -89.30
CA GLY A 36 51.89 -8.70 -90.37
C GLY A 36 52.18 -7.22 -90.14
N SER A 37 51.80 -6.64 -88.98
CA SER A 37 52.19 -5.28 -88.59
C SER A 37 53.39 -5.31 -87.64
N ILE A 38 54.18 -4.23 -87.63
CA ILE A 38 55.30 -4.03 -86.69
C ILE A 38 54.91 -2.86 -85.78
N PRO A 39 54.46 -3.11 -84.53
CA PRO A 39 54.13 -2.06 -83.56
C PRO A 39 55.35 -1.21 -83.21
N LEU A 40 55.14 0.08 -82.96
CA LEU A 40 56.19 1.02 -82.57
C LEU A 40 56.43 1.00 -81.06
N GLN A 41 57.57 1.55 -80.60
CA GLN A 41 57.86 1.73 -79.16
C GLN A 41 56.71 2.44 -78.44
N THR A 42 56.16 3.50 -79.04
CA THR A 42 55.05 4.27 -78.49
C THR A 42 53.75 3.45 -78.38
N ASP A 43 53.55 2.43 -79.24
CA ASP A 43 52.40 1.52 -79.13
C ASP A 43 52.53 0.60 -77.90
N TYR A 44 53.75 0.19 -77.55
CA TYR A 44 54.03 -0.60 -76.34
C TYR A 44 53.90 0.23 -75.07
N GLU A 45 54.41 1.47 -75.07
CA GLU A 45 54.26 2.40 -73.95
C GLU A 45 52.78 2.63 -73.65
N HIS A 46 51.96 2.92 -74.67
CA HIS A 46 50.51 3.08 -74.49
C HIS A 46 49.82 1.80 -73.99
N LEU A 47 50.23 0.61 -74.45
CA LEU A 47 49.67 -0.65 -73.97
C LEU A 47 49.98 -0.86 -72.48
N ILE A 48 51.22 -0.60 -72.06
CA ILE A 48 51.66 -0.70 -70.66
C ILE A 48 50.88 0.30 -69.81
N ASP A 49 50.74 1.54 -70.28
CA ASP A 49 50.01 2.58 -69.57
C ASP A 49 48.53 2.21 -69.41
N ILE A 50 47.85 1.74 -70.46
CA ILE A 50 46.45 1.29 -70.37
C ILE A 50 46.30 0.09 -69.43
N ALA A 51 47.22 -0.87 -69.47
CA ALA A 51 47.20 -2.02 -68.57
C ALA A 51 47.44 -1.61 -67.11
N ASP A 52 48.38 -0.70 -66.88
CA ASP A 52 48.68 -0.17 -65.54
C ASP A 52 47.52 0.67 -64.99
N ILE A 53 46.88 1.49 -65.84
CA ILE A 53 45.64 2.21 -65.53
C ILE A 53 44.54 1.22 -65.13
N GLY A 54 44.29 0.18 -65.93
CA GLY A 54 43.24 -0.80 -65.65
C GLY A 54 43.45 -1.52 -64.31
N ARG A 55 44.68 -2.00 -64.06
CA ARG A 55 45.06 -2.64 -62.79
C ARG A 55 44.87 -1.69 -61.60
N LYS A 56 45.32 -0.43 -61.73
CA LYS A 56 45.17 0.59 -60.68
C LYS A 56 43.70 0.95 -60.44
N ALA A 57 42.89 1.03 -61.50
CA ALA A 57 41.46 1.38 -61.42
C ALA A 57 40.67 0.37 -60.58
N ILE A 58 41.08 -0.90 -60.56
CA ILE A 58 40.49 -1.94 -59.70
C ILE A 58 41.23 -2.11 -58.37
N GLY A 59 42.16 -1.20 -58.02
CA GLY A 59 42.90 -1.24 -56.74
C GLY A 59 43.83 -2.45 -56.59
N GLN A 60 44.31 -3.02 -57.70
CA GLN A 60 45.22 -4.16 -57.68
C GLN A 60 46.66 -3.66 -57.63
N ALA A 61 47.50 -4.12 -56.69
CA ALA A 61 48.94 -3.87 -56.68
C ALA A 61 49.71 -4.82 -57.62
N PRO A 62 50.99 -4.55 -58.00
CA PRO A 62 51.75 -5.52 -58.80
C PRO A 62 51.82 -6.87 -58.08
N LYS A 63 51.50 -7.96 -58.79
CA LYS A 63 51.42 -9.35 -58.26
C LYS A 63 50.23 -9.65 -57.33
N GLN A 64 49.32 -8.70 -57.09
CA GLN A 64 48.07 -8.99 -56.39
C GLN A 64 47.09 -9.71 -57.33
N ASN A 65 46.27 -10.63 -56.82
CA ASN A 65 45.26 -11.33 -57.60
C ASN A 65 43.87 -10.72 -57.34
N GLY A 66 43.51 -9.72 -58.15
CA GLY A 66 42.22 -9.02 -58.06
C GLY A 66 42.23 -7.81 -57.11
N PRO A 67 41.05 -7.20 -56.88
CA PRO A 67 40.90 -6.03 -56.02
C PRO A 67 41.19 -6.35 -54.54
N GLY A 68 41.36 -5.32 -53.70
CA GLY A 68 41.58 -5.49 -52.25
C GLY A 68 40.38 -6.13 -51.52
N THR A 69 40.58 -6.58 -50.27
CA THR A 69 39.60 -7.40 -49.52
C THR A 69 38.18 -6.83 -49.44
N GLY A 70 38.01 -5.50 -49.42
CA GLY A 70 36.70 -4.85 -49.33
C GLY A 70 35.96 -4.70 -50.66
N LEU A 71 36.58 -5.05 -51.79
CA LEU A 71 36.03 -4.90 -53.12
C LEU A 71 36.05 -6.25 -53.87
N LYS A 72 35.21 -6.38 -54.89
CA LYS A 72 35.16 -7.53 -55.79
C LYS A 72 34.97 -7.05 -57.23
N LEU A 73 35.59 -7.73 -58.18
CA LEU A 73 35.30 -7.55 -59.60
C LEU A 73 34.21 -8.57 -59.96
N ASN A 74 33.05 -8.09 -60.38
CA ASN A 74 31.96 -8.96 -60.83
C ASN A 74 32.28 -9.54 -62.21
N GLY A 75 31.57 -10.60 -62.61
CA GLY A 75 31.76 -11.26 -63.91
C GLY A 75 31.45 -10.37 -65.13
N ASP A 76 30.73 -9.27 -64.93
CA ASP A 76 30.45 -8.24 -65.93
C ASP A 76 31.59 -7.19 -66.06
N GLY A 77 32.67 -7.34 -65.28
CA GLY A 77 33.81 -6.42 -65.28
C GLY A 77 33.64 -5.19 -64.40
N THR A 78 32.55 -5.07 -63.63
CA THR A 78 32.32 -3.92 -62.73
C THR A 78 32.96 -4.15 -61.35
N LEU A 79 33.58 -3.10 -60.80
CA LEU A 79 34.14 -3.12 -59.45
C LEU A 79 33.03 -2.80 -58.43
N ASN A 80 32.83 -3.66 -57.45
CA ASN A 80 31.75 -3.58 -56.47
C ASN A 80 32.28 -3.74 -55.05
N LEU A 81 31.50 -3.30 -54.06
CA LEU A 81 31.76 -3.63 -52.66
C LEU A 81 31.60 -5.14 -52.42
N LYS A 82 32.54 -5.72 -51.68
CA LYS A 82 32.47 -7.12 -51.26
C LYS A 82 31.56 -7.24 -50.03
N ILE A 83 30.26 -7.32 -50.27
CA ILE A 83 29.26 -7.55 -49.22
C ILE A 83 29.03 -9.06 -49.07
N GLY A 84 29.16 -9.58 -47.85
CA GLY A 84 28.94 -10.99 -47.52
C GLY A 84 27.47 -11.34 -47.27
N THR A 85 27.16 -12.64 -47.21
CA THR A 85 25.84 -13.14 -46.79
C THR A 85 25.67 -13.05 -45.28
N ILE A 86 24.48 -12.65 -44.82
CA ILE A 86 24.15 -12.50 -43.40
C ILE A 86 24.05 -13.90 -42.76
N ALA A 87 25.11 -14.35 -42.11
CA ALA A 87 25.13 -15.63 -41.37
C ALA A 87 25.44 -15.44 -39.87
N ASN A 88 25.63 -14.20 -39.41
CA ASN A 88 26.07 -13.90 -38.05
C ASN A 88 25.31 -12.68 -37.50
N ASN A 89 24.71 -12.83 -36.32
CA ASN A 89 23.92 -11.79 -35.65
C ASN A 89 24.79 -10.80 -34.84
N GLY A 90 26.12 -10.95 -34.84
CA GLY A 90 27.04 -10.08 -34.12
C GLY A 90 27.28 -8.72 -34.78
N PHE A 91 26.84 -8.52 -36.03
CA PHE A 91 27.07 -7.30 -36.80
C PHE A 91 25.88 -6.98 -37.70
N SER A 92 25.49 -5.71 -37.78
CA SER A 92 24.60 -5.24 -38.85
C SER A 92 25.36 -5.17 -40.16
N PRO A 93 24.82 -5.71 -41.28
CA PRO A 93 25.47 -5.61 -42.57
C PRO A 93 25.50 -4.16 -43.07
N LEU A 94 26.58 -3.79 -43.76
CA LEU A 94 26.55 -2.68 -44.70
C LEU A 94 25.88 -3.17 -45.99
N MET A 95 24.85 -2.47 -46.44
CA MET A 95 24.06 -2.83 -47.62
C MET A 95 24.08 -1.66 -48.61
N LEU A 96 24.14 -2.00 -49.89
CA LEU A 96 23.85 -1.04 -50.96
C LEU A 96 22.36 -1.16 -51.28
N GLN A 97 21.59 -0.12 -50.99
CA GLN A 97 20.15 -0.06 -51.23
C GLN A 97 19.84 1.29 -51.88
N ASP A 98 19.19 1.27 -53.04
CA ASP A 98 18.83 2.49 -53.81
C ASP A 98 20.04 3.44 -54.01
N ASP A 99 21.18 2.87 -54.41
CA ASP A 99 22.47 3.55 -54.59
C ASP A 99 23.07 4.20 -53.33
N ILE A 100 22.53 3.90 -52.14
CA ILE A 100 23.02 4.36 -50.84
C ILE A 100 23.70 3.22 -50.10
N LEU A 101 24.94 3.44 -49.65
CA LEU A 101 25.60 2.56 -48.69
C LEU A 101 25.03 2.83 -47.29
N SER A 102 24.19 1.91 -46.81
CA SER A 102 23.47 2.01 -45.54
C SER A 102 23.80 0.84 -44.62
N VAL A 103 23.31 0.90 -43.38
CA VAL A 103 23.22 -0.24 -42.49
C VAL A 103 21.75 -0.66 -42.34
N ASP A 104 21.52 -1.95 -42.15
CA ASP A 104 20.19 -2.45 -41.82
C ASP A 104 19.81 -2.06 -40.38
N LEU A 105 18.62 -1.51 -40.20
CA LEU A 105 18.12 -1.02 -38.91
C LEU A 105 17.18 -2.04 -38.29
N GLY A 106 17.65 -2.69 -37.22
CA GLY A 106 16.83 -3.57 -36.40
C GLY A 106 15.74 -2.83 -35.61
N SER A 107 14.89 -3.60 -34.94
CA SER A 107 13.85 -3.06 -34.05
C SER A 107 14.46 -2.18 -32.95
N GLY A 108 13.85 -1.01 -32.72
CA GLY A 108 14.31 -0.06 -31.71
C GLY A 108 15.41 0.90 -32.19
N LEU A 109 15.84 0.83 -33.45
CA LEU A 109 16.65 1.86 -34.11
C LEU A 109 15.85 2.54 -35.22
N ILE A 110 16.13 3.81 -35.47
CA ILE A 110 15.52 4.62 -36.53
C ILE A 110 16.60 5.47 -37.20
N ASN A 111 16.44 5.71 -38.50
CA ASN A 111 17.27 6.69 -39.20
C ASN A 111 16.61 8.08 -39.05
N LYS A 112 17.38 9.08 -38.65
CA LYS A 112 16.98 10.49 -38.63
C LYS A 112 17.91 11.28 -39.54
N ASP A 113 17.59 12.55 -39.76
CA ASP A 113 18.38 13.46 -40.59
C ASP A 113 19.84 13.60 -40.13
N ASN A 114 20.11 13.33 -38.84
CA ASN A 114 21.44 13.37 -38.22
C ASN A 114 22.04 11.98 -37.95
N GLY A 115 21.50 10.92 -38.56
CA GLY A 115 22.00 9.55 -38.47
C GLY A 115 21.11 8.61 -37.65
N ILE A 116 21.70 7.49 -37.22
CA ILE A 116 20.99 6.41 -36.55
C ILE A 116 20.75 6.78 -35.08
N SER A 117 19.50 6.62 -34.63
CA SER A 117 19.06 6.97 -33.28
C SER A 117 18.25 5.82 -32.68
N VAL A 118 18.08 5.83 -31.36
CA VAL A 118 17.14 4.92 -30.69
C VAL A 118 15.71 5.33 -31.04
N GLY A 119 14.90 4.36 -31.44
CA GLY A 119 13.47 4.49 -31.64
C GLY A 119 12.77 4.75 -30.30
N GLN A 120 12.35 5.99 -30.08
CA GLN A 120 11.75 6.39 -28.82
C GLN A 120 10.34 5.80 -28.66
N GLY A 121 10.14 5.00 -27.61
CA GLY A 121 8.84 4.51 -27.14
C GLY A 121 8.36 5.21 -25.88
N ASN A 122 7.28 4.68 -25.29
CA ASN A 122 6.80 5.13 -23.97
C ASN A 122 7.86 4.83 -22.89
N GLY A 123 8.07 5.79 -21.99
CA GLY A 123 9.04 5.63 -20.90
C GLY A 123 10.49 5.92 -21.28
N ILE A 124 10.80 6.20 -22.55
CA ILE A 124 12.14 6.55 -23.02
C ILE A 124 12.15 8.01 -23.50
N VAL A 125 13.24 8.71 -23.22
CA VAL A 125 13.58 10.01 -23.82
C VAL A 125 14.93 9.86 -24.50
N VAL A 126 15.02 10.21 -25.77
CA VAL A 126 16.27 10.22 -26.53
C VAL A 126 16.66 11.68 -26.74
N ASN A 127 17.74 12.12 -26.09
CA ASN A 127 18.30 13.46 -26.22
C ASN A 127 19.51 13.43 -27.16
N THR A 128 20.09 14.60 -27.43
CA THR A 128 21.29 14.74 -28.28
C THR A 128 22.46 13.90 -27.76
N ASP A 129 22.67 13.90 -26.43
CA ASP A 129 23.88 13.33 -25.82
C ASP A 129 23.62 12.02 -25.04
N ASN A 130 22.35 11.67 -24.78
CA ASN A 130 22.02 10.50 -23.98
C ASN A 130 20.60 9.96 -24.23
N VAL A 131 20.33 8.78 -23.67
CA VAL A 131 18.99 8.18 -23.56
C VAL A 131 18.64 8.05 -22.09
N THR A 132 17.47 8.55 -21.70
CA THR A 132 17.01 8.55 -20.30
C THR A 132 15.61 7.97 -20.17
N VAL A 133 15.20 7.72 -18.92
CA VAL A 133 13.83 7.29 -18.60
C VAL A 133 12.92 8.50 -18.52
N LYS A 134 11.78 8.45 -19.22
CA LYS A 134 10.68 9.42 -19.08
C LYS A 134 9.92 9.15 -17.79
N ALA A 135 10.33 9.80 -16.70
CA ALA A 135 9.66 9.66 -15.40
C ALA A 135 8.22 10.17 -15.44
N ALA A 136 7.32 9.48 -14.73
CA ALA A 136 5.99 9.94 -14.38
C ALA A 136 5.93 10.34 -12.90
N ASN A 137 4.74 10.70 -12.41
CA ASN A 137 4.53 11.02 -11.00
C ASN A 137 4.94 9.83 -10.10
N GLY A 138 5.63 10.14 -8.99
CA GLY A 138 6.10 9.13 -8.04
C GLY A 138 7.44 8.49 -8.41
N ILE A 139 8.04 8.83 -9.55
CA ILE A 139 9.37 8.36 -9.95
C ILE A 139 10.33 9.55 -10.02
N ASN A 140 11.55 9.35 -9.54
CA ASN A 140 12.68 10.27 -9.68
C ASN A 140 13.74 9.62 -10.57
N VAL A 141 14.29 10.37 -11.52
CA VAL A 141 15.36 9.93 -12.42
C VAL A 141 16.47 10.96 -12.37
N ASP A 142 17.64 10.57 -11.86
CA ASP A 142 18.79 11.45 -11.70
C ASP A 142 20.12 10.71 -11.92
N GLY A 143 21.25 11.36 -11.59
CA GLY A 143 22.59 10.77 -11.74
C GLY A 143 22.84 9.51 -10.92
N LYS A 144 21.97 9.15 -9.97
CA LYS A 144 22.03 7.91 -9.19
C LYS A 144 21.15 6.80 -9.79
N GLY A 145 20.39 7.07 -10.85
CA GLY A 145 19.52 6.11 -11.53
C GLY A 145 18.03 6.45 -11.39
N VAL A 146 17.21 5.42 -11.26
CA VAL A 146 15.74 5.52 -11.15
C VAL A 146 15.29 5.09 -9.77
N SER A 147 14.53 5.93 -9.07
CA SER A 147 14.02 5.65 -7.73
C SER A 147 12.57 6.11 -7.56
N VAL A 148 11.93 5.70 -6.46
CA VAL A 148 10.64 6.27 -6.05
C VAL A 148 10.86 7.69 -5.55
N LYS A 149 10.01 8.62 -5.97
CA LYS A 149 9.98 9.98 -5.45
C LYS A 149 9.34 9.97 -4.07
N GLU A 150 10.08 10.39 -3.06
CA GLU A 150 9.59 10.50 -1.69
C GLU A 150 8.43 11.48 -1.56
N GLY A 151 7.46 11.10 -0.73
CA GLY A 151 6.36 11.94 -0.28
C GLY A 151 6.15 11.79 1.22
N ASN A 152 5.10 12.40 1.76
CA ASN A 152 4.75 12.22 3.17
C ASN A 152 4.42 10.75 3.45
N GLY A 153 5.02 10.17 4.49
CA GLY A 153 4.80 8.77 4.86
C GLY A 153 5.71 7.76 4.17
N ILE A 154 6.56 8.18 3.23
CA ILE A 154 7.52 7.31 2.53
C ILE A 154 8.94 7.84 2.75
N SER A 155 9.90 6.92 2.91
CA SER A 155 11.34 7.17 2.91
C SER A 155 11.98 6.26 1.87
N VAL A 156 12.96 6.75 1.10
CA VAL A 156 13.69 5.98 0.08
C VAL A 156 15.18 6.11 0.38
N SER A 157 15.79 5.00 0.79
CA SER A 157 17.18 4.96 1.26
C SER A 157 17.96 3.79 0.62
N GLY A 158 19.19 3.56 1.08
CA GLY A 158 19.98 2.39 0.69
C GLY A 158 19.33 1.05 1.07
N ASN A 159 18.35 1.06 1.99
CA ASN A 159 17.57 -0.11 2.38
C ASN A 159 16.35 -0.36 1.46
N GLY A 160 16.07 0.54 0.52
CA GLY A 160 14.90 0.50 -0.36
C GLY A 160 13.82 1.51 0.02
N VAL A 161 12.55 1.13 -0.15
CA VAL A 161 11.39 1.99 0.12
C VAL A 161 10.76 1.57 1.45
N GLU A 162 10.68 2.51 2.39
CA GLU A 162 10.22 2.30 3.76
C GLU A 162 9.08 3.25 4.12
N VAL A 163 8.30 2.90 5.15
CA VAL A 163 7.30 3.81 5.72
C VAL A 163 8.01 4.82 6.62
N LYS A 164 7.71 6.10 6.41
CA LYS A 164 8.17 7.20 7.25
C LYS A 164 7.08 7.58 8.24
N ALA A 165 7.13 7.00 9.43
CA ALA A 165 6.23 7.42 10.50
C ALA A 165 6.50 8.88 10.91
N LYS A 166 5.43 9.58 11.31
CA LYS A 166 5.55 10.92 11.90
C LYS A 166 6.25 10.81 13.26
N ASP A 167 7.17 11.74 13.56
CA ASP A 167 7.76 11.83 14.90
C ASP A 167 6.65 11.96 15.96
N LYS A 168 6.75 11.17 17.03
CA LYS A 168 5.72 11.03 18.09
C LYS A 168 4.32 10.67 17.56
N GLY A 169 4.24 10.07 16.36
CA GLY A 169 3.01 9.52 15.80
C GLY A 169 2.63 8.18 16.43
N SER A 170 1.46 7.67 16.05
CA SER A 170 0.94 6.39 16.53
C SER A 170 1.45 5.20 15.71
N ILE A 171 2.31 5.38 14.71
CA ILE A 171 2.90 4.29 13.92
C ILE A 171 4.35 4.13 14.37
N SER A 172 4.74 2.90 14.71
CA SER A 172 6.15 2.49 14.83
C SER A 172 6.55 1.76 13.57
N VAL A 173 7.76 2.05 13.09
CA VAL A 173 8.41 1.32 12.01
C VAL A 173 9.70 0.80 12.61
N GLU A 174 9.77 -0.50 12.80
CA GLU A 174 10.86 -1.24 13.43
C GLU A 174 11.40 -2.28 12.43
N PRO A 175 12.59 -2.88 12.68
CA PRO A 175 13.16 -3.88 11.76
C PRO A 175 12.27 -5.11 11.50
N ASP A 176 11.36 -5.43 12.41
CA ASP A 176 10.41 -6.55 12.30
C ASP A 176 9.05 -6.17 11.68
N GLY A 177 8.82 -4.89 11.40
CA GLY A 177 7.65 -4.43 10.64
C GLY A 177 7.06 -3.10 11.11
N ILE A 178 5.75 -2.95 10.86
CA ILE A 178 5.00 -1.73 11.17
C ILE A 178 3.92 -2.06 12.19
N ALA A 179 3.87 -1.27 13.26
CA ALA A 179 2.91 -1.43 14.35
C ALA A 179 2.22 -0.12 14.71
N VAL A 180 1.10 -0.20 15.44
CA VAL A 180 0.48 0.95 16.08
C VAL A 180 1.02 1.08 17.51
N LYS A 181 1.62 2.22 17.84
CA LYS A 181 2.04 2.57 19.20
C LYS A 181 0.82 2.75 20.08
N CYS A 182 0.68 1.91 21.08
CA CYS A 182 -0.29 2.06 22.16
C CYS A 182 0.38 2.74 23.35
N TRP A 183 -0.33 3.60 24.08
CA TRP A 183 0.19 4.18 25.32
C TRP A 183 0.15 3.11 26.43
N ASP A 184 1.25 2.90 27.16
CA ASP A 184 1.36 1.89 28.23
C ASP A 184 0.32 2.05 29.37
N GLY A 185 -0.26 3.25 29.52
CA GLY A 185 -1.37 3.54 30.44
C GLY A 185 -2.73 3.72 29.75
N GLY A 186 -2.79 3.62 28.43
CA GLY A 186 -3.94 3.96 27.62
C GLY A 186 -5.05 2.92 27.66
N GLY A 187 -6.24 3.35 27.24
CA GLY A 187 -7.40 2.49 27.08
C GLY A 187 -7.37 1.62 25.83
N ILE A 188 -6.28 1.59 25.04
CA ILE A 188 -6.10 0.71 23.87
C ILE A 188 -4.82 -0.09 24.07
N VAL A 189 -4.87 -1.40 23.87
CA VAL A 189 -3.78 -2.36 24.07
C VAL A 189 -3.74 -3.40 22.96
N VAL A 190 -2.56 -3.94 22.69
CA VAL A 190 -2.35 -5.15 21.86
C VAL A 190 -2.03 -6.29 22.82
N THR A 191 -2.83 -7.35 22.81
CA THR A 191 -2.79 -8.40 23.85
C THR A 191 -2.24 -9.73 23.36
N ASP A 192 -2.42 -10.08 22.08
CA ASP A 192 -2.04 -11.39 21.54
C ASP A 192 -1.68 -11.36 20.04
N ASN A 193 -1.25 -10.21 19.52
CA ASN A 193 -0.93 -10.01 18.10
C ASN A 193 -2.11 -10.21 17.12
N THR A 194 -3.35 -10.35 17.60
CA THR A 194 -4.52 -10.50 16.72
C THR A 194 -5.20 -9.17 16.38
N GLY A 195 -4.97 -8.11 17.17
CA GLY A 195 -5.57 -6.80 16.92
C GLY A 195 -5.37 -5.76 18.03
N LEU A 196 -6.06 -4.63 17.86
CA LEU A 196 -6.15 -3.54 18.83
C LEU A 196 -7.43 -3.67 19.66
N TYR A 197 -7.29 -3.72 20.98
CA TYR A 197 -8.39 -3.90 21.92
C TYR A 197 -8.51 -2.74 22.88
N LEU A 198 -9.73 -2.49 23.38
CA LEU A 198 -9.93 -1.54 24.48
C LEU A 198 -9.55 -2.19 25.83
N LYS A 199 -8.65 -1.55 26.57
CA LYS A 199 -8.34 -1.88 27.97
C LYS A 199 -9.38 -1.23 28.87
N LEU A 200 -10.13 -2.05 29.60
CA LEU A 200 -11.10 -1.59 30.58
C LEU A 200 -10.48 -1.59 31.98
N GLU A 201 -10.74 -0.55 32.77
CA GLU A 201 -10.26 -0.46 34.16
C GLU A 201 -10.81 -1.62 35.01
N GLY A 202 -9.93 -2.25 35.79
CA GLY A 202 -10.22 -3.45 36.59
C GLY A 202 -10.20 -4.77 35.81
N GLY A 203 -10.05 -4.73 34.47
CA GLY A 203 -9.80 -5.93 33.67
C GLY A 203 -8.36 -6.43 33.80
N ASN A 204 -8.17 -7.75 33.84
CA ASN A 204 -6.85 -8.38 33.75
C ASN A 204 -6.21 -8.06 32.39
N SER A 205 -4.88 -8.05 32.34
CA SER A 205 -4.08 -7.77 31.14
C SER A 205 -4.05 -8.92 30.13
N SER A 206 -4.51 -10.12 30.51
CA SER A 206 -4.84 -11.17 29.58
C SER A 206 -6.22 -10.91 28.97
N ASN A 207 -6.48 -11.36 27.74
CA ASN A 207 -7.78 -11.25 27.04
C ASN A 207 -9.03 -11.72 27.82
N ALA A 208 -8.87 -12.19 29.05
CA ALA A 208 -9.93 -12.41 30.00
C ALA A 208 -10.29 -11.10 30.73
N TRP A 209 -11.33 -10.40 30.24
CA TRP A 209 -11.98 -9.29 30.94
C TRP A 209 -12.44 -9.70 32.35
N SER A 210 -11.55 -9.55 33.33
CA SER A 210 -11.86 -9.95 34.69
C SER A 210 -12.81 -8.95 35.33
N GLY A 211 -14.08 -9.36 35.39
CA GLY A 211 -14.88 -9.37 36.61
C GLY A 211 -15.43 -8.05 37.17
N VAL A 212 -14.66 -6.96 37.19
CA VAL A 212 -14.99 -5.76 37.98
C VAL A 212 -15.21 -4.50 37.18
N SER A 213 -14.88 -4.48 35.88
CA SER A 213 -15.18 -3.30 35.06
C SER A 213 -16.69 -3.08 34.92
N GLY A 214 -17.12 -1.81 35.03
CA GLY A 214 -18.49 -1.40 34.75
C GLY A 214 -18.88 -1.47 33.28
N LEU A 215 -17.93 -1.80 32.39
CA LEU A 215 -18.14 -2.04 30.97
C LEU A 215 -17.81 -3.51 30.64
N SER A 216 -18.43 -4.01 29.57
CA SER A 216 -18.12 -5.30 28.96
C SER A 216 -17.94 -5.10 27.47
N LEU A 217 -17.04 -5.86 26.89
CA LEU A 217 -16.75 -5.85 25.48
C LEU A 217 -17.21 -7.19 24.89
N SER A 218 -17.63 -7.15 23.63
CA SER A 218 -18.08 -8.32 22.89
C SER A 218 -17.87 -8.09 21.39
N THR A 219 -18.18 -9.09 20.57
CA THR A 219 -18.23 -8.92 19.10
C THR A 219 -19.27 -7.88 18.65
N LYS A 220 -20.17 -7.45 19.54
CA LYS A 220 -21.16 -6.38 19.30
C LYS A 220 -20.66 -4.98 19.74
N GLY A 221 -19.41 -4.87 20.19
CA GLY A 221 -18.81 -3.61 20.66
C GLY A 221 -18.79 -3.49 22.19
N VAL A 222 -18.80 -2.24 22.67
CA VAL A 222 -18.75 -1.87 24.10
C VAL A 222 -20.15 -1.71 24.65
N LYS A 223 -20.44 -2.30 25.81
CA LYS A 223 -21.68 -2.05 26.56
C LYS A 223 -21.42 -1.89 28.06
N VAL A 224 -22.37 -1.28 28.77
CA VAL A 224 -22.38 -1.28 30.24
C VAL A 224 -22.60 -2.71 30.76
N LYS A 225 -21.86 -3.07 31.81
CA LYS A 225 -22.05 -4.31 32.55
C LYS A 225 -23.17 -4.10 33.58
N GLU A 226 -24.24 -4.86 33.44
CA GLU A 226 -25.38 -4.82 34.36
C GLU A 226 -24.98 -5.23 35.78
N GLY A 227 -25.56 -4.53 36.76
CA GLY A 227 -25.45 -4.83 38.18
C GLY A 227 -26.81 -4.60 38.86
N ASN A 228 -26.91 -4.80 40.18
CA ASN A 228 -28.21 -4.77 40.88
C ASN A 228 -29.03 -3.48 40.68
N GLY A 229 -28.36 -2.33 40.50
CA GLY A 229 -29.02 -1.03 40.31
C GLY A 229 -29.17 -0.58 38.84
N ILE A 230 -28.57 -1.30 37.89
CA ILE A 230 -28.48 -0.86 36.48
C ILE A 230 -29.11 -1.94 35.59
N LYS A 231 -30.07 -1.53 34.76
CA LYS A 231 -30.65 -2.35 33.69
C LYS A 231 -30.06 -1.92 32.36
N VAL A 232 -29.68 -2.88 31.52
CA VAL A 232 -29.24 -2.61 30.15
C VAL A 232 -30.10 -3.47 29.22
N ASP A 233 -30.89 -2.84 28.36
CA ASP A 233 -31.77 -3.53 27.41
C ASP A 233 -31.78 -2.82 26.05
N SER A 234 -32.70 -3.22 25.16
CA SER A 234 -32.82 -2.63 23.82
C SER A 234 -33.19 -1.14 23.83
N ASN A 235 -33.69 -0.62 24.96
CA ASN A 235 -34.01 0.79 25.14
C ASN A 235 -32.84 1.59 25.74
N GLY A 236 -31.71 0.94 26.05
CA GLY A 236 -30.50 1.58 26.56
C GLY A 236 -30.18 1.21 28.01
N VAL A 237 -29.58 2.15 28.74
CA VAL A 237 -29.16 1.99 30.14
C VAL A 237 -30.11 2.75 31.04
N SER A 238 -30.69 2.08 32.04
CA SER A 238 -31.61 2.70 33.00
C SER A 238 -31.34 2.22 34.42
N VAL A 239 -31.95 2.91 35.39
CA VAL A 239 -31.97 2.47 36.79
C VAL A 239 -32.95 1.30 36.95
N ASN A 240 -32.55 0.26 37.65
CA ASN A 240 -33.42 -0.85 38.00
C ASN A 240 -34.28 -0.48 39.23
N VAL A 241 -35.39 0.23 38.98
CA VAL A 241 -36.31 0.70 40.03
C VAL A 241 -36.93 -0.46 40.81
N GLU A 242 -37.20 -1.59 40.16
CA GLU A 242 -37.79 -2.78 40.81
C GLU A 242 -36.83 -3.40 41.83
N ALA A 243 -35.54 -3.51 41.48
CA ALA A 243 -34.51 -4.00 42.41
C ALA A 243 -34.33 -3.06 43.60
N ILE A 244 -34.36 -1.73 43.37
CA ILE A 244 -34.28 -0.73 44.43
C ILE A 244 -35.50 -0.80 45.34
N ALA A 245 -36.70 -0.85 44.77
CA ALA A 245 -37.95 -0.94 45.54
C ALA A 245 -37.98 -2.21 46.40
N SER A 246 -37.50 -3.33 45.87
CA SER A 246 -37.39 -4.60 46.60
C SER A 246 -36.40 -4.51 47.76
N ALA A 247 -35.23 -3.90 47.55
CA ALA A 247 -34.23 -3.70 48.60
C ALA A 247 -34.73 -2.74 49.70
N LEU A 248 -35.46 -1.69 49.34
CA LEU A 248 -35.99 -0.70 50.26
C LEU A 248 -37.24 -1.16 51.01
N ALA A 249 -38.04 -2.08 50.45
CA ALA A 249 -39.28 -2.55 51.07
C ALA A 249 -39.06 -3.11 52.49
N ASN A 250 -37.90 -3.72 52.76
CA ASN A 250 -37.55 -4.27 54.07
C ASN A 250 -36.87 -3.26 55.01
N LEU A 251 -36.35 -2.15 54.47
CA LEU A 251 -35.72 -1.09 55.25
C LEU A 251 -36.74 -0.05 55.75
N ILE A 252 -37.73 0.28 54.91
CA ILE A 252 -38.75 1.29 55.24
C ILE A 252 -39.76 0.72 56.25
N ILE A 253 -40.14 -0.54 56.08
CA ILE A 253 -41.06 -1.25 56.97
C ILE A 253 -40.40 -2.56 57.35
N PRO A 254 -39.83 -2.67 58.58
CA PRO A 254 -39.18 -3.89 59.03
C PRO A 254 -40.15 -5.08 58.97
N ALA A 255 -39.62 -6.27 58.65
CA ALA A 255 -40.38 -7.50 58.80
C ALA A 255 -40.88 -7.65 60.25
N GLY A 256 -42.13 -8.08 60.42
CA GLY A 256 -42.79 -8.10 61.73
C GLY A 256 -43.55 -6.81 62.08
N THR A 257 -43.43 -5.73 61.29
CA THR A 257 -44.27 -4.54 61.46
C THR A 257 -45.73 -4.91 61.22
N ILE A 258 -46.59 -4.60 62.19
CA ILE A 258 -48.03 -4.84 62.11
C ILE A 258 -48.74 -3.51 61.93
N VAL A 259 -49.63 -3.45 60.95
CA VAL A 259 -50.46 -2.26 60.70
C VAL A 259 -51.94 -2.66 60.66
N PRO A 260 -52.85 -1.76 61.10
CA PRO A 260 -54.25 -1.85 60.76
C PRO A 260 -54.42 -1.77 59.23
N PHE A 261 -55.23 -2.66 58.68
CA PHE A 261 -55.55 -2.80 57.27
C PHE A 261 -57.04 -2.68 57.08
N TYR A 262 -57.46 -1.49 56.68
CA TYR A 262 -58.86 -1.15 56.49
C TYR A 262 -59.27 -1.32 55.02
N SER A 263 -59.34 -2.57 54.60
CA SER A 263 -59.81 -2.99 53.27
C SER A 263 -60.39 -4.39 53.40
N ASN A 264 -61.30 -4.78 52.50
CA ASN A 264 -61.77 -6.16 52.33
C ASN A 264 -61.08 -6.87 51.15
N GLY A 265 -60.19 -6.18 50.42
CA GLY A 265 -59.45 -6.74 49.29
C GLY A 265 -58.32 -7.69 49.69
N SER A 266 -57.57 -8.16 48.69
CA SER A 266 -56.37 -8.98 48.89
C SER A 266 -55.30 -8.24 49.68
N VAL A 267 -54.60 -8.97 50.54
CA VAL A 267 -53.44 -8.42 51.28
C VAL A 267 -52.36 -7.99 50.27
N PRO A 268 -51.74 -6.80 50.42
CA PRO A 268 -50.70 -6.34 49.50
C PRO A 268 -49.49 -7.29 49.46
N ASN A 269 -48.80 -7.34 48.32
CA ASN A 269 -47.58 -8.13 48.17
C ASN A 269 -46.55 -7.78 49.26
N GLY A 270 -45.93 -8.80 49.85
CA GLY A 270 -44.98 -8.65 50.95
C GLY A 270 -45.63 -8.46 52.33
N TRP A 271 -46.96 -8.58 52.44
CA TRP A 271 -47.70 -8.59 53.70
C TRP A 271 -48.50 -9.89 53.84
N VAL A 272 -48.82 -10.27 55.08
CA VAL A 272 -49.67 -11.43 55.39
C VAL A 272 -50.68 -11.07 56.47
N LEU A 273 -51.79 -11.81 56.58
CA LEU A 273 -52.72 -11.65 57.70
C LEU A 273 -52.05 -12.03 59.02
N CYS A 274 -52.35 -11.27 60.07
CA CYS A 274 -52.07 -11.63 61.45
C CYS A 274 -53.09 -12.66 61.96
N ASP A 275 -52.99 -13.91 61.50
CA ASP A 275 -53.94 -15.00 61.76
C ASP A 275 -53.36 -16.12 62.66
N GLY A 276 -52.16 -15.92 63.21
CA GLY A 276 -51.46 -16.93 64.00
C GLY A 276 -50.62 -17.89 63.16
N ARG A 277 -50.70 -17.84 61.83
CA ARG A 277 -49.94 -18.72 60.93
C ARG A 277 -48.65 -18.05 60.47
N ASN A 278 -47.71 -18.87 60.00
CA ASN A 278 -46.41 -18.43 59.48
C ASN A 278 -45.65 -17.50 60.44
N GLY A 279 -45.79 -17.66 61.76
CA GLY A 279 -45.12 -16.82 62.76
C GLY A 279 -45.71 -15.42 62.95
N THR A 280 -46.93 -15.17 62.48
CA THR A 280 -47.68 -13.93 62.80
C THR A 280 -48.42 -14.09 64.12
N PRO A 281 -48.67 -13.02 64.90
CA PRO A 281 -49.64 -13.09 65.99
C PRO A 281 -51.05 -13.25 65.42
N ASN A 282 -51.96 -13.87 66.17
CA ASN A 282 -53.37 -13.90 65.81
C ASN A 282 -54.08 -12.63 66.34
N LEU A 283 -54.25 -11.64 65.46
CA LEU A 283 -54.94 -10.37 65.77
C LEU A 283 -56.27 -10.21 65.01
N ASN A 284 -56.58 -11.13 64.08
CA ASN A 284 -57.81 -11.12 63.30
C ASN A 284 -58.88 -12.11 63.81
N GLY A 285 -58.57 -12.89 64.86
CA GLY A 285 -59.47 -13.89 65.43
C GLY A 285 -59.54 -15.20 64.63
N GLU A 286 -60.35 -16.15 65.10
CA GLU A 286 -60.58 -17.40 64.38
C GLU A 286 -61.35 -17.10 63.08
N SER A 287 -60.76 -17.53 61.98
CA SER A 287 -60.76 -16.84 60.70
C SER A 287 -62.01 -17.04 59.82
N GLU A 288 -63.22 -17.10 60.38
CA GLU A 288 -64.43 -17.28 59.55
C GLU A 288 -65.44 -16.13 59.63
N LYS A 289 -65.31 -15.20 60.59
CA LYS A 289 -66.25 -14.06 60.72
C LYS A 289 -65.63 -12.68 60.96
N GLY A 290 -64.30 -12.56 60.97
CA GLY A 290 -63.62 -11.27 61.13
C GLY A 290 -63.78 -10.64 62.52
N GLU A 291 -63.96 -11.46 63.55
CA GLU A 291 -64.17 -11.02 64.92
C GLU A 291 -62.90 -11.26 65.73
N ALA A 292 -62.16 -10.21 66.07
CA ALA A 292 -61.01 -10.30 66.97
C ALA A 292 -61.50 -10.75 68.36
N GLY A 293 -61.08 -11.94 68.80
CA GLY A 293 -61.43 -12.50 70.11
C GLY A 293 -61.02 -11.55 71.24
N TRP A 294 -62.00 -10.91 71.87
CA TRP A 294 -61.97 -10.22 73.17
C TRP A 294 -60.68 -9.45 73.54
N GLY A 295 -60.23 -8.58 72.65
CA GLY A 295 -59.31 -7.48 72.99
C GLY A 295 -58.01 -7.47 72.20
N ILE A 296 -57.69 -6.32 71.61
CA ILE A 296 -56.39 -6.07 70.98
C ILE A 296 -55.47 -5.49 72.04
N ASN A 297 -54.43 -6.24 72.39
CA ASN A 297 -53.39 -5.72 73.27
C ASN A 297 -52.51 -4.72 72.49
N LEU A 298 -52.77 -3.43 72.66
CA LEU A 298 -52.00 -2.35 72.04
C LEU A 298 -50.64 -2.10 72.71
N ILE A 299 -50.32 -2.81 73.80
CA ILE A 299 -49.06 -2.70 74.54
C ILE A 299 -48.30 -4.03 74.44
N ALA A 300 -47.43 -4.15 73.45
CA ALA A 300 -46.60 -5.34 73.27
C ALA A 300 -45.42 -5.35 74.27
N GLY A 301 -45.06 -6.54 74.78
CA GLY A 301 -43.79 -6.78 75.48
C GLY A 301 -43.80 -6.82 77.02
N ARG A 302 -44.97 -6.84 77.68
CA ARG A 302 -45.06 -6.88 79.15
C ARG A 302 -45.50 -8.26 79.64
N ASN A 303 -44.69 -8.90 80.49
CA ASN A 303 -44.99 -10.22 81.06
C ASN A 303 -45.92 -10.18 82.30
N GLN A 304 -46.42 -9.01 82.72
CA GLN A 304 -47.43 -8.86 83.79
C GLN A 304 -48.33 -7.64 83.50
N GLY A 305 -49.65 -7.88 83.38
CA GLY A 305 -50.64 -6.87 83.03
C GLY A 305 -51.14 -6.09 84.23
N GLY A 306 -50.91 -4.78 84.24
CA GLY A 306 -51.67 -3.80 85.03
C GLY A 306 -52.53 -2.98 84.07
N ASN A 307 -53.80 -2.77 84.44
CA ASN A 307 -54.75 -1.99 83.66
C ASN A 307 -54.54 -0.48 83.90
N ASP A 308 -54.39 0.31 82.85
CA ASP A 308 -54.55 1.76 82.91
C ASP A 308 -55.98 2.12 82.49
N PHE A 309 -56.75 2.65 83.43
CA PHE A 309 -58.11 3.12 83.20
C PHE A 309 -58.07 4.55 82.65
N TRP A 310 -58.65 4.75 81.48
CA TRP A 310 -58.90 6.09 80.93
C TRP A 310 -60.30 6.54 81.35
N HIS A 311 -60.40 7.41 82.37
CA HIS A 311 -61.67 8.05 82.71
C HIS A 311 -61.91 9.24 81.78
N LEU A 312 -62.82 9.07 80.82
CA LEU A 312 -63.30 10.15 79.96
C LEU A 312 -64.33 10.99 80.75
N GLY A 313 -64.19 12.32 80.72
CA GLY A 313 -65.18 13.23 81.29
C GLY A 313 -66.50 13.22 80.51
N HIS A 314 -67.60 13.60 81.17
CA HIS A 314 -68.92 13.64 80.56
C HIS A 314 -68.93 14.55 79.31
N GLY A 315 -69.24 13.98 78.14
CA GLY A 315 -69.29 14.69 76.85
C GLY A 315 -68.05 14.52 75.95
N GLN A 316 -67.02 13.79 76.39
CA GLN A 316 -65.87 13.45 75.54
C GLN A 316 -65.93 11.98 75.08
N HIS A 317 -65.60 11.74 73.81
CA HIS A 317 -65.55 10.39 73.22
C HIS A 317 -64.15 10.06 72.71
N LEU A 318 -63.52 9.04 73.29
CA LEU A 318 -62.54 8.24 72.56
C LEU A 318 -63.31 7.15 71.82
N ARG A 319 -63.55 7.32 70.51
CA ARG A 319 -64.04 6.23 69.65
C ARG A 319 -62.90 5.71 68.79
N ALA A 320 -62.28 4.63 69.22
CA ALA A 320 -61.42 3.80 68.38
C ALA A 320 -62.22 2.57 67.94
N ASN A 321 -62.73 2.56 66.71
CA ASN A 321 -63.45 1.41 66.18
C ASN A 321 -62.45 0.39 65.61
N VAL A 322 -61.79 -0.33 66.52
CA VAL A 322 -60.81 -1.37 66.21
C VAL A 322 -61.45 -2.70 65.83
N TYR A 323 -62.77 -2.83 66.01
CA TYR A 323 -63.51 -4.07 65.76
C TYR A 323 -63.59 -4.43 64.27
N PHE A 324 -63.63 -3.43 63.37
CA PHE A 324 -63.71 -3.66 61.92
C PHE A 324 -62.36 -3.55 61.20
N MET A 325 -61.25 -3.56 61.95
CA MET A 325 -59.91 -3.47 61.37
C MET A 325 -59.30 -4.86 61.26
N ARG A 326 -58.81 -5.21 60.07
CA ARG A 326 -57.92 -6.36 59.91
C ARG A 326 -56.50 -5.92 60.24
N TYR A 327 -55.64 -6.83 60.66
CA TYR A 327 -54.24 -6.58 60.92
C TYR A 327 -53.40 -7.43 59.97
N ILE A 328 -52.43 -6.78 59.34
CA ILE A 328 -51.46 -7.45 58.47
C ILE A 328 -50.06 -7.19 58.98
N MET A 329 -49.18 -8.18 58.79
CA MET A 329 -47.78 -8.12 59.17
C MET A 329 -46.90 -8.11 57.93
N LYS A 330 -45.92 -7.21 57.89
CA LYS A 330 -44.89 -7.19 56.86
C LYS A 330 -44.06 -8.47 56.94
N LYS A 331 -43.88 -9.15 55.81
CA LYS A 331 -42.92 -10.25 55.65
C LYS A 331 -41.59 -9.76 55.12
#